data_AF-A0A090AH28-F1
#
_entry.id   AF-A0A090AH28-F1
#
_cell.length_a   1.000
_cell.length_b   1.000
_cell.length_c   1.000
_cell.angle_alpha   90.00
_cell.angle_beta   90.00
_cell.angle_gamma   90.00
#
_symmetry.space_group_name_H-M   'P 1'
#
loop_
_entity.id
_entity.type
_entity.pdbx_description
1 polymer ?
#
loop_
_entity_poly.entity_id
_entity_poly.type
_entity_poly.pdbx_seq_one_letter_code
_entity_poly.pdbx_strand_id
1 'polypeptide(L)' 'MKSSTQVKRTRNRLPTIWKNGGRGKMRTIQVPLGIKEEAYQIALVLNHESDTDMRLERIRQILKG' A
#
# COMPACT_ATOMS: atom_id res chain seq x y z
N MET A 1 -16.99 -50.36 -34.80
CA MET A 1 -17.18 -50.09 -33.36
C MET A 1 -16.29 -48.90 -33.01
N LYS A 2 -16.88 -47.78 -32.56
CA LYS A 2 -16.12 -46.54 -32.26
C LYS A 2 -15.69 -46.56 -30.79
N SER A 3 -14.40 -46.59 -30.52
CA SER A 3 -13.84 -46.42 -29.17
C SER A 3 -13.97 -44.95 -28.76
N SER A 4 -14.93 -44.64 -27.90
CA SER A 4 -15.04 -43.30 -27.29
C SER A 4 -13.95 -43.14 -26.24
N THR A 5 -12.91 -42.38 -26.56
CA THR A 5 -11.88 -41.99 -25.59
C THR A 5 -12.51 -41.00 -24.62
N GLN A 6 -12.98 -41.49 -23.47
CA GLN A 6 -13.52 -40.65 -22.41
C GLN A 6 -12.35 -39.89 -21.78
N VAL A 7 -12.22 -38.60 -22.11
CA VAL A 7 -11.24 -37.71 -21.47
C VAL A 7 -11.65 -37.56 -20.00
N LYS A 8 -10.90 -38.21 -19.09
CA LYS A 8 -11.06 -38.04 -17.65
C LYS A 8 -10.77 -36.58 -17.30
N ARG A 9 -11.79 -35.82 -16.89
CA ARG A 9 -11.61 -34.49 -16.30
C ARG A 9 -10.77 -34.65 -15.03
N THR A 10 -9.53 -34.17 -15.06
CA THR A 10 -8.64 -34.13 -13.90
C THR A 10 -9.27 -33.25 -12.82
N ARG A 11 -9.78 -33.88 -11.75
CA ARG A 11 -10.35 -33.23 -10.55
C ARG A 11 -9.30 -32.52 -9.67
N ASN A 12 -8.11 -32.23 -10.18
CA ASN A 12 -7.02 -31.65 -9.39
C ASN A 12 -6.71 -30.22 -9.84
N ARG A 13 -7.69 -29.32 -9.76
CA ARG A 13 -7.35 -27.91 -9.52
C ARG A 13 -7.11 -27.78 -8.02
N LEU A 14 -5.85 -27.86 -7.62
CA LEU A 14 -5.45 -27.40 -6.29
C LEU A 14 -5.98 -25.96 -6.16
N PRO A 15 -6.76 -25.62 -5.11
CA PRO A 15 -7.12 -24.23 -4.90
C PRO A 15 -5.82 -23.45 -4.78
N THR A 16 -5.72 -22.33 -5.49
CA THR A 16 -4.67 -21.33 -5.33
C THR A 16 -4.87 -20.66 -3.96
N ILE A 17 -4.76 -21.44 -2.90
CA ILE A 17 -4.54 -20.93 -1.56
C ILE A 17 -3.12 -20.39 -1.64
N TRP A 18 -2.99 -19.08 -1.64
CA TRP A 18 -1.72 -18.42 -1.41
C TRP A 18 -1.16 -19.04 -0.13
N LYS A 19 -0.17 -19.93 -0.24
CA LYS A 19 0.48 -20.58 0.92
C LYS A 19 1.06 -19.54 1.90
N ASN A 20 1.27 -18.32 1.39
CA ASN A 20 1.75 -17.15 2.13
C ASN A 20 0.69 -16.03 2.23
N GLY A 21 -0.61 -16.32 2.07
CA GLY A 21 -1.70 -15.41 2.40
C GLY A 21 -1.88 -15.20 3.91
N GLY A 22 -0.87 -15.53 4.70
CA GLY A 22 -0.82 -15.24 6.12
C GLY A 22 -0.80 -13.74 6.32
N ARG A 23 -1.60 -13.25 7.27
CA ARG A 23 -1.50 -11.89 7.79
C ARG A 23 -0.03 -11.66 8.14
N GLY A 24 0.69 -10.95 7.28
CA GLY A 24 2.05 -10.51 7.60
C GLY A 24 2.00 -9.85 8.96
N LYS A 25 2.96 -10.18 9.85
CA LYS A 25 2.99 -9.58 11.20
C LYS A 25 2.95 -8.07 11.04
N MET A 26 1.81 -7.46 11.35
CA MET A 26 1.63 -6.02 11.27
C MET A 26 2.54 -5.42 12.33
N ARG A 27 3.67 -4.84 11.90
CA ARG A 27 4.61 -4.17 12.80
C ARG A 27 4.14 -2.73 12.93
N THR A 28 3.51 -2.40 14.05
CA THR A 28 3.25 -1.01 14.39
C THR A 28 4.59 -0.37 14.78
N ILE A 29 5.08 0.54 13.95
CA ILE A 29 6.26 1.35 14.26
C ILE A 29 5.78 2.53 15.10
N GLN A 30 6.39 2.73 16.28
CA GLN A 30 6.16 3.94 17.05
C GLN A 30 6.89 5.10 16.37
N VAL A 31 6.12 6.04 15.81
CA VAL A 31 6.64 7.27 15.23
C VAL A 31 6.54 8.39 16.28
N PRO A 32 7.61 9.17 16.51
CA PRO A 32 7.59 10.36 17.37
C PRO A 32 6.43 11.30 17.04
N LEU A 33 5.89 11.98 18.04
CA LEU A 33 4.73 12.87 17.87
C LEU A 33 5.04 14.03 16.91
N GLY A 34 6.20 14.68 17.05
CA GLY A 34 6.60 15.79 16.17
C GLY A 34 6.61 15.40 14.69
N ILE A 35 7.13 14.22 14.34
CA ILE A 35 7.13 13.73 12.95
C ILE A 35 5.70 13.54 12.42
N LYS A 36 4.76 13.10 13.26
CA LYS A 36 3.35 12.97 12.86
C LYS A 36 2.71 14.33 12.61
N GLU A 37 3.03 15.31 13.44
CA GLU A 37 2.52 16.68 13.32
C GLU A 37 3.08 17.38 12.08
N GLU A 38 4.39 17.29 11.84
CA GLU A 38 5.04 17.78 10.62
C GLU A 38 4.43 17.17 9.36
N ALA A 39 4.25 15.84 9.35
CA ALA A 39 3.62 15.14 8.23
C ALA A 39 2.18 15.61 7.96
N TYR A 40 1.42 15.88 9.03
CA TYR A 40 0.07 16.40 8.94
C TYR A 40 0.04 17.83 8.34
N GLN A 41 0.93 18.71 8.81
CA GLN A 41 1.08 20.07 8.28
C GLN A 41 1.47 20.04 6.79
N ILE A 42 2.41 19.17 6.40
CA ILE A 42 2.80 19.00 4.99
C ILE A 42 1.60 18.55 4.14
N ALA A 43 0.79 17.61 4.63
CA ALA A 43 -0.40 17.15 3.92
C ALA A 43 -1.43 18.28 3.69
N LEU A 44 -1.60 19.19 4.66
CA LEU A 44 -2.45 20.38 4.50
C LEU A 44 -1.93 21.32 3.42
N VAL A 45 -0.62 21.59 3.40
CA VAL A 45 0.01 22.43 2.37
C VAL A 45 -0.20 21.82 0.98
N LEU A 46 -0.01 20.50 0.84
CA LEU A 46 -0.22 19.78 -0.42
C LEU A 46 -1.66 19.86 -0.93
N ASN A 47 -2.64 19.93 -0.02
CA ASN A 47 -4.06 20.01 -0.36
C ASN A 47 -4.54 21.43 -0.69
N HIS A 48 -3.85 22.48 -0.23
CA HIS A 48 -4.37 23.85 -0.31
C HIS A 48 -3.53 24.79 -1.20
N GLU A 49 -2.22 24.58 -1.31
CA GLU A 49 -1.39 25.41 -2.19
C GLU A 49 -1.26 24.76 -3.57
N SER A 50 -1.78 25.43 -4.60
CA SER A 50 -1.69 25.00 -6.00
C SER A 50 -0.33 25.35 -6.63
N ASP A 51 0.28 26.44 -6.20
CA ASP A 51 1.59 26.88 -6.69
C ASP A 51 2.70 25.97 -6.14
N THR A 52 3.57 25.50 -7.04
CA THR A 52 4.60 24.52 -6.69
C THR A 52 5.74 25.14 -5.89
N ASP A 53 6.12 26.37 -6.19
CA ASP A 53 7.25 27.04 -5.55
C ASP A 53 6.87 27.47 -4.13
N MET A 54 5.67 28.03 -3.95
CA MET A 54 5.13 28.34 -2.62
C MET A 54 5.00 27.09 -1.75
N ARG A 55 4.48 26.00 -2.32
CA ARG A 55 4.31 24.72 -1.62
C ARG A 55 5.65 24.19 -1.11
N LEU A 56 6.70 24.25 -1.94
CA LEU A 56 8.05 23.83 -1.56
C LEU A 56 8.64 24.73 -0.48
N GLU A 57 8.40 26.04 -0.54
CA GLU A 57 8.86 26.97 0.48
C GLU A 57 8.18 26.72 1.83
N ARG A 58 6.87 26.52 1.85
CA ARG A 58 6.10 26.17 3.07
C ARG A 58 6.56 24.86 3.68
N ILE A 59 6.75 23.82 2.88
CA ILE A 59 7.24 22.53 3.35
C ILE A 59 8.64 22.68 3.97
N ARG A 60 9.52 23.49 3.36
CA ARG A 60 10.84 23.79 3.95
C ARG A 60 10.75 24.54 5.27
N GLN A 61 9.77 25.43 5.45
CA GLN A 61 9.55 26.11 6.73
C GLN A 61 9.12 25.14 7.82
N ILE A 62 8.22 24.20 7.51
CA ILE A 62 7.77 23.15 8.46
C ILE A 62 8.95 22.26 8.88
N LEU A 63 9.78 21.85 7.93
CA LEU A 63 10.94 20.98 8.20
C LEU A 63 12.13 21.70 8.85
N LYS A 64 12.10 23.04 8.94
CA LYS A 64 13.12 23.87 9.60
C LYS A 64 12.81 24.15 11.08
N GLY A 65 11.71 23.59 11.61
CA GLY A 65 11.25 23.74 13.00
C GLY A 65 12.35 23.63 14.04
#